data_AF-T0KG10-F1
#
_entry.id   AF-T0KG10-F1
#
_cell.length_a   1.000
_cell.length_b   1.000
_cell.length_c   1.000
_cell.angle_alpha   90.00
_cell.angle_beta   90.00
_cell.angle_gamma   90.00
#
_symmetry.space_group_name_H-M   'P 1'
#
loop_
_entity.id
_entity.type
_entity.pdbx_description
1 polymer ?
#
loop_
_entity_poly.entity_id
_entity_poly.type
_entity_poly.pdbx_seq_one_letter_code
_entity_poly.pdbx_strand_id
1 'polypeptide(L)'
;MQLKSFLVAASMVASAFAKRTCGTDEPTEVDLQVAQDFKLMESSARLAGNGSRAAGPIQINVYWHVVASSQSVSGGYLTQATLDEQLAVLNTAYAPHDISFVEAGADWTVNSNWAADRAEVAMKNALRKGTYADLNVYLGARRASREGQVFQCYWSDPIFDAASAIIKSDSAITPEVKEAHKQGVAALEDIPENEKDGHPRSDGKVLNLVHPSLWPLVFEKSRIVADKRILLRDTLAASGRRGVIPVPKKRYPNHQSSDDLWPVKYQWLPCDIDIEEDHELHQQLAP
;
A
#
# COMPACT_ATOMS: atom_id res chain seq x y z
N MET A 1 57.33 51.41 0.17
CA MET A 1 56.09 50.64 -0.10
C MET A 1 55.80 49.79 1.13
N GLN A 2 54.75 50.11 1.89
CA GLN A 2 54.28 49.29 3.00
C GLN A 2 52.95 48.66 2.59
N LEU A 3 52.93 47.35 2.37
CA LEU A 3 51.69 46.60 2.20
C LEU A 3 51.12 46.30 3.59
N LYS A 4 49.97 46.89 3.89
CA LYS A 4 49.14 46.54 5.06
C LYS A 4 48.33 45.31 4.71
N SER A 5 48.60 44.18 5.37
CA SER A 5 47.78 42.98 5.30
C SER A 5 46.47 43.20 6.06
N PHE A 6 45.34 43.19 5.36
CA PHE A 6 44.02 43.07 5.97
C PHE A 6 43.65 41.59 6.04
N LEU A 7 43.53 41.05 7.26
CA LEU A 7 42.91 39.76 7.52
C LEU A 7 41.38 39.97 7.59
N VAL A 8 40.66 39.46 6.59
CA VAL A 8 39.20 39.34 6.64
C VAL A 8 38.87 38.02 7.34
N ALA A 9 38.35 38.10 8.56
CA ALA A 9 37.82 36.95 9.27
C ALA A 9 36.41 36.63 8.75
N ALA A 10 36.28 35.60 7.92
CA ALA A 10 34.98 35.04 7.55
C ALA A 10 34.45 34.17 8.71
N SER A 11 33.48 34.68 9.48
CA SER A 11 32.72 33.84 10.40
C SER A 11 31.76 32.96 9.60
N MET A 12 32.05 31.65 9.52
CA MET A 12 31.09 30.68 9.03
C MET A 12 29.99 30.50 10.08
N VAL A 13 28.80 31.03 9.81
CA VAL A 13 27.60 30.66 10.56
C VAL A 13 27.25 29.23 10.12
N ALA A 14 27.64 28.24 10.92
CA ALA A 14 27.20 26.86 10.73
C ALA A 14 25.70 26.80 11.03
N SER A 15 24.87 26.86 9.98
CA SER A 15 23.47 26.47 10.11
C SER A 15 23.44 24.98 10.42
N ALA A 16 23.07 24.63 11.65
CA ALA A 16 22.75 23.26 12.01
C ALA A 16 21.46 22.86 11.27
N PHE A 17 21.61 22.36 10.05
CA PHE A 17 20.51 21.69 9.37
C PHE A 17 20.21 20.42 10.15
N ALA A 18 19.04 20.38 10.79
CA ALA A 18 18.55 19.14 11.37
C ALA A 18 18.52 18.07 10.28
N LYS A 19 19.19 16.94 10.53
CA LYS A 19 19.22 15.81 9.61
C LYS A 19 17.78 15.34 9.41
N ARG A 20 17.26 15.54 8.20
CA ARG A 20 15.97 14.97 7.78
C ARG A 20 16.22 13.48 7.58
N THR A 21 15.55 12.65 8.36
CA THR A 21 15.67 11.19 8.25
C THR A 21 14.30 10.64 7.88
N CYS A 22 14.16 10.22 6.64
CA CYS A 22 12.99 9.47 6.20
C CYS A 22 13.21 7.98 6.56
N GLY A 23 12.14 7.23 6.79
CA GLY A 23 12.20 5.76 6.86
C GLY A 23 12.36 5.10 5.49
N THR A 24 12.31 5.88 4.42
CA THR A 24 12.52 5.47 3.03
C THR A 24 13.90 5.93 2.60
N ASP A 25 14.71 5.01 2.10
CA ASP A 25 16.03 5.32 1.53
C ASP A 25 15.90 6.25 0.32
N GLU A 26 16.99 6.97 0.00
CA GLU A 26 17.02 7.73 -1.25
C GLU A 26 16.90 6.77 -2.45
N PRO A 27 16.15 7.14 -3.50
CA PRO A 27 16.04 6.31 -4.70
C PRO A 27 17.43 5.99 -5.26
N THR A 28 17.63 4.73 -5.68
CA THR A 28 18.87 4.34 -6.34
C THR A 28 18.95 4.94 -7.74
N GLU A 29 20.14 4.95 -8.34
CA GLU A 29 20.31 5.38 -9.74
C GLU A 29 19.45 4.55 -10.71
N VAL A 30 19.28 3.26 -10.42
CA VAL A 30 18.41 2.36 -11.19
C VAL A 30 16.96 2.82 -11.10
N ASP A 31 16.46 3.14 -9.90
CA ASP A 31 15.08 3.62 -9.71
C ASP A 31 14.82 4.91 -10.49
N LEU A 32 15.79 5.83 -10.47
CA LEU A 32 15.73 7.08 -11.21
C LEU A 32 15.71 6.84 -12.73
N GLN A 33 16.52 5.91 -13.23
CA GLN A 33 16.55 5.58 -14.65
C GLN A 33 15.23 4.94 -15.09
N VAL A 34 14.73 3.95 -14.36
CA VAL A 34 13.45 3.29 -14.66
C VAL A 34 12.31 4.32 -14.65
N ALA A 35 12.27 5.22 -13.67
CA ALA A 35 11.27 6.29 -13.63
C ALA A 35 11.35 7.25 -14.84
N GLN A 36 12.56 7.57 -15.32
CA GLN A 36 12.76 8.38 -16.53
C GLN A 36 12.30 7.65 -17.79
N ASP A 37 12.59 6.36 -17.91
CA ASP A 37 12.19 5.54 -19.05
C ASP A 37 10.66 5.44 -19.15
N PHE A 38 10.00 5.17 -18.02
CA PHE A 38 8.53 5.17 -17.98
C PHE A 38 7.97 6.55 -18.33
N LYS A 39 8.55 7.65 -17.86
CA LYS A 39 8.12 9.00 -18.26
C LYS A 39 8.17 9.21 -19.77
N LEU A 40 9.20 8.71 -20.44
CA LEU A 40 9.34 8.80 -21.90
C LEU A 40 8.32 7.91 -22.62
N MET A 41 8.12 6.68 -22.15
CA MET A 41 7.11 5.76 -22.69
C MET A 41 5.71 6.34 -22.57
N GLU A 42 5.36 6.90 -21.41
CA GLU A 42 4.08 7.57 -21.17
C GLU A 42 3.87 8.77 -22.09
N SER A 43 4.89 9.62 -22.25
CA SER A 43 4.82 10.74 -23.18
C SER A 43 4.57 10.27 -24.61
N SER A 44 5.23 9.19 -25.03
CA SER A 44 5.08 8.62 -26.37
C SER A 44 3.70 8.00 -26.57
N ALA A 45 3.19 7.27 -25.57
CA ALA A 45 1.85 6.68 -25.59
C ALA A 45 0.75 7.73 -25.60
N ARG A 46 0.91 8.85 -24.88
CA ARG A 46 -0.01 9.99 -24.92
C ARG A 46 -0.05 10.62 -26.32
N LEU A 47 1.10 10.84 -26.94
CA LEU A 47 1.18 11.38 -28.31
C LEU A 47 0.55 10.42 -29.34
N ALA A 48 0.65 9.12 -29.12
CA ALA A 48 0.03 8.08 -29.94
C ALA A 48 -1.47 7.89 -29.68
N GLY A 49 -2.08 8.61 -28.73
CA GLY A 49 -3.50 8.46 -28.38
C GLY A 49 -3.84 7.20 -27.56
N ASN A 50 -2.82 6.48 -27.08
CA ASN A 50 -2.96 5.23 -26.30
C ASN A 50 -2.84 5.44 -24.78
N GLY A 51 -2.84 6.68 -24.28
CA GLY A 51 -2.78 6.97 -22.85
C GLY A 51 -4.10 6.64 -22.15
N SER A 52 -4.09 5.82 -21.08
CA SER A 52 -5.28 5.53 -20.28
C SER A 52 -5.59 6.52 -19.16
N ARG A 53 -4.74 7.52 -18.93
CA ARG A 53 -5.05 8.60 -18.00
C ARG A 53 -6.13 9.49 -18.62
N ALA A 54 -7.27 9.62 -17.94
CA ALA A 54 -8.26 10.64 -18.27
C ALA A 54 -7.55 12.00 -18.35
N ALA A 55 -7.75 12.71 -19.46
CA ALA A 55 -7.15 14.02 -19.66
C ALA A 55 -7.72 15.00 -18.62
N GLY A 56 -6.91 15.38 -17.62
CA GLY A 56 -7.31 16.36 -16.63
C GLY A 56 -6.42 16.39 -15.38
N PRO A 57 -6.59 17.44 -14.55
CA PRO A 57 -5.95 17.53 -13.24
C PRO A 57 -6.50 16.46 -12.28
N ILE A 58 -5.60 15.85 -11.52
CA ILE A 58 -5.95 14.96 -10.41
C ILE A 58 -6.20 15.85 -9.19
N GLN A 59 -7.39 15.72 -8.61
CA GLN A 59 -7.73 16.37 -7.35
C GLN A 59 -7.88 15.30 -6.26
N ILE A 60 -7.16 15.47 -5.16
CA ILE A 60 -7.13 14.55 -4.03
C ILE A 60 -7.67 15.30 -2.81
N ASN A 61 -8.77 14.81 -2.25
CA ASN A 61 -9.27 15.32 -0.97
C ASN A 61 -8.37 14.84 0.17
N VAL A 62 -8.11 15.71 1.14
CA VAL A 62 -7.25 15.42 2.29
C VAL A 62 -8.04 15.53 3.59
N TYR A 63 -7.98 14.47 4.40
CA TYR A 63 -8.44 14.45 5.78
C TYR A 63 -7.25 14.45 6.73
N TRP A 64 -7.16 15.45 7.60
CA TRP A 64 -6.10 15.57 8.61
C TRP A 64 -6.57 14.98 9.94
N HIS A 65 -5.77 14.08 10.52
CA HIS A 65 -6.03 13.49 11.83
C HIS A 65 -4.89 13.83 12.78
N VAL A 66 -5.06 14.86 13.60
CA VAL A 66 -4.08 15.27 14.61
C VAL A 66 -4.29 14.45 15.87
N VAL A 67 -3.34 13.57 16.20
CA VAL A 67 -3.37 12.66 17.34
C VAL A 67 -2.29 13.07 18.34
N ALA A 68 -2.74 13.67 19.45
CA ALA A 68 -1.88 14.29 20.43
C ALA A 68 -1.94 13.57 21.79
N SER A 69 -0.87 13.66 22.57
CA SER A 69 -0.83 13.17 23.95
C SER A 69 -1.50 14.13 24.95
N SER A 70 -1.59 15.42 24.59
CA SER A 70 -2.28 16.47 25.35
C SER A 70 -2.68 17.61 24.42
N GLN A 71 -3.35 18.66 24.94
CA GLN A 71 -3.73 19.85 24.16
C GLN A 71 -2.60 20.87 23.98
N SER A 72 -1.34 20.47 24.20
CA SER A 72 -0.19 21.33 23.97
C SER A 72 0.47 21.00 22.62
N VAL A 73 1.11 22.01 22.01
CA VAL A 73 1.97 21.82 20.83
C VAL A 73 3.08 20.81 21.11
N SER A 74 3.67 20.85 22.31
CA SER A 74 4.67 19.86 22.75
C SER A 74 4.10 18.44 22.87
N GLY A 75 2.81 18.31 23.10
CA GLY A 75 2.05 17.07 23.09
C GLY A 75 1.56 16.66 21.70
N GLY A 76 1.95 17.35 20.62
CA GLY A 76 1.55 17.06 19.24
C GLY A 76 0.24 17.68 18.80
N TYR A 77 -0.34 18.58 19.60
CA TYR A 77 -1.58 19.27 19.25
C TYR A 77 -1.29 20.42 18.26
N LEU A 78 -1.19 20.07 16.98
CA LEU A 78 -0.94 21.01 15.88
C LEU A 78 -2.10 21.96 15.67
N THR A 79 -1.86 23.12 15.05
CA THR A 79 -2.91 24.11 14.75
C THR A 79 -3.40 23.96 13.32
N GLN A 80 -4.62 24.45 13.02
CA GLN A 80 -5.14 24.50 11.65
C GLN A 80 -4.16 25.24 10.72
N ALA A 81 -3.60 26.37 11.15
CA ALA A 81 -2.63 27.13 10.35
C ALA A 81 -1.42 26.28 9.92
N THR A 82 -0.97 25.35 10.77
CA THR A 82 0.11 24.40 10.43
C THR A 82 -0.33 23.38 9.37
N LEU A 83 -1.59 22.95 9.40
CA LEU A 83 -2.16 22.07 8.38
C LEU A 83 -2.29 22.81 7.04
N ASP A 84 -2.74 24.07 7.07
CA ASP A 84 -2.87 24.92 5.89
C ASP A 84 -1.51 25.17 5.21
N GLU A 85 -0.46 25.43 6.01
CA GLU A 85 0.91 25.55 5.52
C GLU A 85 1.39 24.25 4.86
N GLN A 86 1.12 23.10 5.47
CA GLN A 86 1.50 21.81 4.90
C GLN A 86 0.72 21.51 3.60
N LEU A 87 -0.56 21.85 3.54
CA LEU A 87 -1.37 21.72 2.33
C LEU A 87 -0.82 22.60 1.20
N ALA A 88 -0.37 23.82 1.52
CA ALA A 88 0.26 24.71 0.55
C ALA A 88 1.58 24.13 0.00
N VAL A 89 2.38 23.48 0.85
CA VAL A 89 3.60 22.77 0.43
C VAL A 89 3.26 21.63 -0.54
N LEU A 90 2.26 20.81 -0.23
CA LEU A 90 1.80 19.73 -1.11
C LEU A 90 1.36 20.26 -2.47
N ASN A 91 0.50 21.28 -2.48
CA ASN A 91 0.02 21.87 -3.74
C ASN A 91 1.16 22.51 -4.55
N THR A 92 2.12 23.17 -3.90
CA THR A 92 3.27 23.75 -4.59
C THR A 92 4.14 22.67 -5.23
N ALA A 93 4.43 21.59 -4.49
CA ALA A 93 5.32 20.53 -4.95
C ALA A 93 4.71 19.71 -6.10
N TYR A 94 3.39 19.50 -6.09
CA TYR A 94 2.70 18.62 -7.03
C TYR A 94 2.01 19.35 -8.19
N ALA A 95 1.89 20.68 -8.14
CA ALA A 95 1.32 21.48 -9.23
C ALA A 95 1.95 21.23 -10.61
N PRO A 96 3.29 21.07 -10.76
CA PRO A 96 3.91 20.76 -12.06
C PRO A 96 3.49 19.41 -12.66
N HIS A 97 2.80 18.57 -11.87
CA HIS A 97 2.37 17.23 -12.25
C HIS A 97 0.84 17.12 -12.40
N ASP A 98 0.13 18.25 -12.49
CA ASP A 98 -1.33 18.33 -12.54
C ASP A 98 -2.01 17.56 -11.39
N ILE A 99 -1.42 17.61 -10.20
CA ILE A 99 -1.98 17.03 -8.97
C ILE A 99 -2.22 18.17 -7.99
N SER A 100 -3.44 18.21 -7.43
CA SER A 100 -3.88 19.20 -6.45
C SER A 100 -4.51 18.51 -5.25
N PHE A 101 -4.39 19.15 -4.09
CA PHE A 101 -4.90 18.67 -2.82
C PHE A 101 -5.90 19.68 -2.27
N VAL A 102 -7.06 19.19 -1.84
CA VAL A 102 -8.13 20.00 -1.25
C VAL A 102 -8.43 19.48 0.14
N GLU A 103 -8.46 20.35 1.15
CA GLU A 103 -8.85 19.93 2.49
C GLU A 103 -10.34 19.59 2.53
N ALA A 104 -10.63 18.35 2.91
CA ALA A 104 -11.99 17.85 3.10
C ALA A 104 -12.38 17.77 4.59
N GLY A 105 -11.41 17.80 5.50
CA GLY A 105 -11.66 17.96 6.93
C GLY A 105 -10.42 17.76 7.80
N ALA A 106 -10.52 18.21 9.05
CA ALA A 106 -9.50 18.03 10.07
C ALA A 106 -10.13 17.68 11.42
N ASP A 107 -9.49 16.81 12.18
CA ASP A 107 -9.90 16.44 13.53
C ASP A 107 -8.72 16.29 14.49
N TRP A 108 -8.98 16.60 15.76
CA TRP A 108 -8.02 16.54 16.84
C TRP A 108 -8.46 15.52 17.88
N THR A 109 -7.60 14.56 18.15
CA THR A 109 -7.82 13.52 19.16
C THR A 109 -6.71 13.57 20.20
N VAL A 110 -7.09 13.74 21.47
CA VAL A 110 -6.17 13.59 22.60
C VAL A 110 -6.24 12.15 23.09
N ASN A 111 -5.24 11.36 22.72
CA ASN A 111 -5.11 9.97 23.13
C ASN A 111 -3.63 9.60 23.25
N SER A 112 -3.14 9.51 24.49
CA SER A 112 -1.72 9.23 24.77
C SER A 112 -1.26 7.84 24.32
N ASN A 113 -2.17 6.87 24.22
CA ASN A 113 -1.85 5.54 23.71
C ASN A 113 -1.58 5.59 22.20
N TRP A 114 -2.49 6.20 21.44
CA TRP A 114 -2.33 6.38 20.00
C TRP A 114 -1.16 7.31 19.65
N ALA A 115 -1.02 8.42 20.39
CA ALA A 115 0.10 9.35 20.21
C ALA A 115 1.47 8.73 20.57
N ALA A 116 1.49 7.59 21.28
CA ALA A 116 2.69 6.82 21.57
C ALA A 116 2.94 5.69 20.56
N ASP A 117 2.28 5.73 19.39
CA ASP A 117 2.38 4.74 18.32
C ASP A 117 1.93 3.32 18.76
N ARG A 118 0.82 3.27 19.50
CA ARG A 118 0.22 2.02 19.96
C ARG A 118 -1.18 1.88 19.40
N ALA A 119 -1.56 0.65 19.08
CA ALA A 119 -2.88 0.31 18.53
C ALA A 119 -3.21 1.09 17.25
N GLU A 120 -2.21 1.27 16.38
CA GLU A 120 -2.29 2.05 15.14
C GLU A 120 -3.42 1.60 14.21
N VAL A 121 -3.55 0.28 13.97
CA VAL A 121 -4.65 -0.28 13.16
C VAL A 121 -6.01 0.12 13.73
N ALA A 122 -6.19 0.08 15.05
CA ALA A 122 -7.43 0.47 15.69
C ALA A 122 -7.68 1.98 15.55
N MET A 123 -6.65 2.81 15.69
CA MET A 123 -6.71 4.26 15.47
C MET A 123 -7.10 4.59 14.04
N LYS A 124 -6.38 4.07 13.04
CA LYS A 124 -6.65 4.31 11.61
C LYS A 124 -8.06 3.86 11.25
N ASN A 125 -8.51 2.70 11.75
CA ASN A 125 -9.89 2.23 11.56
C ASN A 125 -10.94 3.16 12.17
N ALA A 126 -10.66 3.77 13.33
CA ALA A 126 -11.59 4.65 14.02
C ALA A 126 -11.67 6.04 13.39
N LEU A 127 -10.56 6.54 12.84
CA LEU A 127 -10.43 7.92 12.39
C LEU A 127 -10.56 8.10 10.87
N ARG A 128 -10.27 7.06 10.06
CA ARG A 128 -10.31 7.14 8.60
C ARG A 128 -11.65 7.69 8.10
N LYS A 129 -11.57 8.65 7.18
CA LYS A 129 -12.71 9.27 6.49
C LYS A 129 -12.58 9.18 4.98
N GLY A 130 -13.71 9.36 4.32
CA GLY A 130 -13.81 9.30 2.87
C GLY A 130 -13.69 7.88 2.31
N THR A 131 -13.21 7.81 1.08
CA THR A 131 -13.18 6.63 0.23
C THR A 131 -11.75 6.30 -0.20
N TYR A 132 -11.58 5.36 -1.13
CA TYR A 132 -10.28 5.04 -1.72
C TYR A 132 -9.65 6.18 -2.54
N ALA A 133 -10.43 7.21 -2.90
CA ALA A 133 -9.92 8.38 -3.63
C ALA A 133 -9.37 9.48 -2.72
N ASP A 134 -9.56 9.35 -1.40
CA ASP A 134 -9.26 10.41 -0.42
C ASP A 134 -8.00 10.05 0.39
N LEU A 135 -7.12 11.04 0.56
CA LEU A 135 -5.88 10.92 1.35
C LEU A 135 -6.19 11.21 2.83
N ASN A 136 -5.85 10.27 3.70
CA ASN A 136 -5.93 10.45 5.15
C ASN A 136 -4.52 10.60 5.71
N VAL A 137 -4.21 11.73 6.35
CA VAL A 137 -2.89 12.02 6.90
C VAL A 137 -2.99 12.08 8.43
N TYR A 138 -2.24 11.20 9.10
CA TYR A 138 -2.20 11.12 10.55
C TYR A 138 -0.96 11.84 11.07
N LEU A 139 -1.16 12.85 11.91
CA LEU A 139 -0.11 13.70 12.45
C LEU A 139 -0.06 13.50 13.96
N GLY A 140 1.13 13.33 14.53
CA GLY A 140 1.28 13.14 15.98
C GLY A 140 2.53 13.79 16.55
N ALA A 141 2.60 13.78 17.88
CA ALA A 141 3.77 14.32 18.60
C ALA A 141 5.02 13.51 18.28
N ARG A 142 6.11 14.23 17.98
CA ARG A 142 7.44 13.63 17.82
C ARG A 142 7.84 12.89 19.10
N ARG A 143 8.24 11.62 18.96
CA ARG A 143 9.13 11.00 19.96
C ARG A 143 10.51 11.65 19.79
N ALA A 144 11.05 12.25 20.84
CA ALA A 144 12.44 12.67 20.83
C ALA A 144 13.33 11.41 20.71
N SER A 145 13.71 11.04 19.48
CA SER A 145 14.84 10.14 19.28
C SER A 145 16.10 10.85 19.80
N ARG A 146 17.05 10.10 20.35
CA ARG A 146 18.28 10.62 20.98
C ARG A 146 19.19 11.38 20.00
N GLU A 147 18.80 11.58 18.75
CA GLU A 147 19.63 12.11 17.67
C GLU A 147 18.88 13.11 16.76
N GLY A 148 18.25 14.16 17.30
CA GLY A 148 18.03 15.40 16.52
C GLY A 148 17.20 15.34 15.22
N GLN A 149 16.44 14.28 14.94
CA GLN A 149 15.67 14.08 13.68
C GLN A 149 14.39 14.94 13.58
N VAL A 150 14.33 15.96 12.72
CA VAL A 150 13.21 16.92 12.66
C VAL A 150 11.98 16.46 11.87
N PHE A 151 12.09 15.38 11.09
CA PHE A 151 10.95 14.70 10.47
C PHE A 151 11.22 13.21 10.53
N GLN A 152 10.23 12.43 10.93
CA GLN A 152 10.26 10.99 10.80
C GLN A 152 9.00 10.62 10.02
N CYS A 153 9.18 10.28 8.75
CA CYS A 153 8.13 9.71 7.92
C CYS A 153 7.86 8.31 8.47
N TYR A 154 6.99 8.20 9.47
CA TYR A 154 6.45 6.93 9.92
C TYR A 154 5.28 6.57 9.01
N TRP A 155 5.55 5.72 8.01
CA TRP A 155 4.54 4.77 7.57
C TRP A 155 4.67 3.58 8.50
N SER A 156 3.81 3.54 9.52
CA SER A 156 3.69 2.40 10.38
C SER A 156 2.83 1.31 9.67
N ASP A 157 3.35 0.08 9.78
CA ASP A 157 3.02 -1.23 9.20
C ASP A 157 3.36 -1.60 7.73
N PRO A 158 3.88 -2.84 7.49
CA PRO A 158 4.67 -3.26 6.32
C PRO A 158 3.80 -3.73 5.14
N ILE A 159 2.76 -2.98 4.78
CA ILE A 159 1.94 -3.32 3.59
C ILE A 159 2.51 -2.68 2.32
N PHE A 160 3.33 -1.64 2.47
CA PHE A 160 4.23 -1.18 1.41
C PHE A 160 5.62 -1.15 2.01
N ASP A 161 6.40 -2.17 1.65
CA ASP A 161 7.83 -2.23 1.93
C ASP A 161 8.45 -0.87 1.57
N ALA A 162 9.03 -0.19 2.55
CA ALA A 162 9.64 1.12 2.38
C ALA A 162 10.90 1.07 1.49
N ALA A 163 11.32 -0.12 1.05
CA ALA A 163 12.31 -0.35 -0.01
C ALA A 163 11.70 -0.52 -1.41
N SER A 164 10.37 -0.54 -1.55
CA SER A 164 9.70 -0.73 -2.85
C SER A 164 9.35 0.60 -3.50
N ALA A 165 10.11 0.99 -4.52
CA ALA A 165 9.70 2.05 -5.44
C ALA A 165 8.50 1.57 -6.27
N ILE A 166 7.33 2.19 -6.07
CA ILE A 166 6.15 1.91 -6.90
C ILE A 166 6.23 2.83 -8.13
N ILE A 167 6.56 2.24 -9.27
CA ILE A 167 6.54 2.95 -10.55
C ILE A 167 5.30 2.53 -11.32
N LYS A 168 4.46 3.52 -11.67
CA LYS A 168 3.21 3.30 -12.39
C LYS A 168 3.33 3.77 -13.83
N SER A 169 2.96 2.91 -14.76
CA SER A 169 2.83 3.24 -16.18
C SER A 169 1.51 2.70 -16.74
N ASP A 170 0.80 3.58 -17.44
CA ASP A 170 -0.41 3.30 -18.19
C ASP A 170 -0.11 2.59 -19.53
N SER A 171 1.12 2.69 -20.02
CA SER A 171 1.58 2.11 -21.29
C SER A 171 2.51 0.90 -21.16
N ALA A 172 2.90 0.51 -19.95
CA ALA A 172 3.78 -0.65 -19.72
C ALA A 172 3.21 -1.95 -20.29
N ILE A 173 1.89 -2.07 -20.26
CA ILE A 173 1.15 -3.21 -20.82
C ILE A 173 0.60 -2.79 -22.18
N THR A 174 0.88 -3.60 -23.21
CA THR A 174 0.45 -3.28 -24.58
C THR A 174 -1.09 -3.28 -24.68
N PRO A 175 -1.68 -2.52 -25.61
CA PRO A 175 -3.13 -2.49 -25.80
C PRO A 175 -3.70 -3.89 -26.05
N GLU A 176 -2.99 -4.75 -26.77
CA GLU A 176 -3.43 -6.11 -27.09
C GLU A 176 -3.56 -6.95 -25.82
N VAL A 177 -2.54 -6.91 -24.94
CA VAL A 177 -2.58 -7.63 -23.65
C VAL A 177 -3.67 -7.06 -22.74
N LYS A 178 -3.82 -5.73 -22.73
CA LYS A 178 -4.85 -5.04 -21.93
C LYS A 178 -6.26 -5.44 -22.38
N GLU A 179 -6.53 -5.46 -23.67
CA GLU A 179 -7.84 -5.86 -24.20
C GLU A 179 -8.10 -7.36 -24.03
N ALA A 180 -7.08 -8.21 -24.23
CA ALA A 180 -7.21 -9.64 -23.93
C ALA A 180 -7.53 -9.89 -22.44
N HIS A 181 -6.89 -9.15 -21.53
CA HIS A 181 -7.17 -9.24 -20.10
C HIS A 181 -8.60 -8.78 -19.77
N LYS A 182 -9.04 -7.62 -20.28
CA LYS A 182 -10.42 -7.14 -20.10
C LYS A 182 -11.44 -8.16 -20.60
N GLN A 183 -11.22 -8.74 -21.78
CA GLN A 183 -12.10 -9.77 -22.33
C GLN A 183 -12.13 -11.02 -21.44
N GLY A 184 -10.99 -11.43 -20.90
CA GLY A 184 -10.90 -12.56 -19.98
C GLY A 184 -11.61 -12.33 -18.64
N VAL A 185 -11.56 -11.09 -18.14
CA VAL A 185 -12.15 -10.71 -16.84
C VAL A 185 -13.63 -10.30 -16.95
N ALA A 186 -14.10 -9.91 -18.13
CA ALA A 186 -15.48 -9.45 -18.33
C ALA A 186 -16.53 -10.43 -17.80
N ALA A 187 -16.32 -11.74 -17.95
CA ALA A 187 -17.23 -12.76 -17.43
C ALA A 187 -17.32 -12.80 -15.88
N LEU A 188 -16.33 -12.26 -15.18
CA LEU A 188 -16.31 -12.14 -13.72
C LEU A 188 -16.89 -10.80 -13.24
N GLU A 189 -16.80 -9.75 -14.07
CA GLU A 189 -17.33 -8.41 -13.77
C GLU A 189 -18.82 -8.27 -14.12
N ASP A 190 -19.26 -8.91 -15.21
CA ASP A 190 -20.62 -8.86 -15.75
C ASP A 190 -21.56 -9.84 -15.05
N ILE A 191 -21.69 -9.67 -13.74
CA ILE A 191 -22.62 -10.40 -12.88
C ILE A 191 -23.70 -9.46 -12.33
N PRO A 192 -24.90 -9.97 -11.98
CA PRO A 192 -25.95 -9.16 -11.37
C PRO A 192 -25.45 -8.36 -10.17
N GLU A 193 -25.93 -7.12 -10.00
CA GLU A 193 -25.42 -6.20 -8.96
C GLU A 193 -25.53 -6.78 -7.54
N ASN A 194 -26.56 -7.60 -7.29
CA ASN A 194 -26.77 -8.29 -6.02
C ASN A 194 -25.80 -9.47 -5.77
N GLU A 195 -25.02 -9.87 -6.77
CA GLU A 195 -24.00 -10.93 -6.69
C GLU A 195 -22.57 -10.38 -6.62
N LYS A 196 -22.39 -9.07 -6.82
CA LYS A 196 -21.08 -8.42 -6.73
C LYS A 196 -20.56 -8.40 -5.29
N ASP A 197 -19.41 -9.05 -5.07
CA ASP A 197 -18.72 -9.02 -3.77
C ASP A 197 -17.84 -7.77 -3.66
N GLY A 198 -18.39 -6.70 -3.11
CA GLY A 198 -17.60 -5.50 -2.82
C GLY A 198 -16.70 -5.72 -1.61
N HIS A 199 -15.41 -5.35 -1.72
CA HIS A 199 -14.49 -5.38 -0.60
C HIS A 199 -15.07 -4.53 0.55
N PRO A 200 -15.07 -5.04 1.80
CA PRO A 200 -15.56 -4.27 2.94
C PRO A 200 -14.92 -2.89 3.02
N ARG A 201 -15.71 -1.87 3.35
CA ARG A 201 -15.27 -0.47 3.49
C ARG A 201 -14.75 0.19 2.20
N SER A 202 -15.02 -0.41 1.05
CA SER A 202 -14.75 0.20 -0.26
C SER A 202 -15.87 1.06 -0.81
N ASP A 203 -17.04 1.05 -0.18
CA ASP A 203 -18.23 1.75 -0.70
C ASP A 203 -18.55 1.32 -2.14
N GLY A 204 -18.40 0.02 -2.41
CA GLY A 204 -18.61 -0.58 -3.74
C GLY A 204 -17.52 -0.28 -4.76
N LYS A 205 -16.43 0.42 -4.40
CA LYS A 205 -15.37 0.83 -5.35
C LYS A 205 -14.36 -0.27 -5.66
N VAL A 206 -14.23 -1.27 -4.80
CA VAL A 206 -13.30 -2.38 -4.99
C VAL A 206 -14.13 -3.65 -5.09
N LEU A 207 -14.19 -4.23 -6.28
CA LEU A 207 -14.86 -5.50 -6.53
C LEU A 207 -13.87 -6.64 -6.34
N ASN A 208 -14.23 -7.60 -5.51
CA ASN A 208 -13.47 -8.83 -5.32
C ASN A 208 -13.78 -9.80 -6.46
N LEU A 209 -13.02 -9.72 -7.56
CA LEU A 209 -13.17 -10.63 -8.69
C LEU A 209 -12.61 -12.02 -8.39
N VAL A 210 -11.46 -12.05 -7.70
CA VAL A 210 -10.79 -13.26 -7.24
C VAL A 210 -10.30 -13.00 -5.83
N HIS A 211 -11.11 -13.38 -4.85
CA HIS A 211 -10.74 -13.27 -3.44
C HIS A 211 -10.68 -14.66 -2.80
N PRO A 212 -9.62 -15.01 -2.04
CA PRO A 212 -9.49 -16.32 -1.40
C PRO A 212 -10.69 -16.70 -0.51
N SER A 213 -11.41 -15.71 0.04
CA SER A 213 -12.63 -15.96 0.81
C SER A 213 -13.87 -16.31 -0.02
N LEU A 214 -13.87 -16.05 -1.34
CA LEU A 214 -14.96 -16.42 -2.25
C LEU A 214 -14.85 -17.89 -2.67
N TRP A 215 -13.64 -18.45 -2.67
CA TRP A 215 -13.36 -19.82 -3.08
C TRP A 215 -12.54 -20.57 -2.02
N PRO A 216 -12.98 -20.61 -0.75
CA PRO A 216 -12.24 -21.32 0.28
C PRO A 216 -12.23 -22.81 -0.03
N LEU A 217 -11.22 -23.51 0.48
CA LEU A 217 -11.27 -24.96 0.53
C LEU A 217 -12.38 -25.35 1.49
N VAL A 218 -13.33 -26.15 1.00
CA VAL A 218 -14.43 -26.71 1.79
C VAL A 218 -14.26 -28.22 1.82
N PHE A 219 -13.98 -28.75 3.00
CA PHE A 219 -13.90 -30.20 3.18
C PHE A 219 -15.22 -30.87 2.76
N GLU A 220 -15.11 -32.04 2.13
CA GLU A 220 -16.22 -32.80 1.53
C GLU A 220 -16.89 -32.15 0.31
N LYS A 221 -16.41 -31.00 -0.17
CA LYS A 221 -16.93 -30.35 -1.39
C LYS A 221 -15.83 -30.02 -2.39
N SER A 222 -14.74 -29.40 -1.94
CA SER A 222 -13.63 -29.01 -2.79
C SER A 222 -12.92 -30.23 -3.36
N ARG A 223 -12.53 -30.13 -4.63
CA ARG A 223 -11.81 -31.19 -5.33
C ARG A 223 -10.32 -30.94 -5.24
N ILE A 224 -9.58 -32.03 -5.01
CA ILE A 224 -8.12 -32.02 -4.95
C ILE A 224 -7.54 -33.08 -5.87
N VAL A 225 -6.26 -32.88 -6.21
CA VAL A 225 -5.43 -33.87 -6.88
C VAL A 225 -4.40 -34.32 -5.84
N ALA A 226 -4.68 -35.44 -5.17
CA ALA A 226 -3.90 -35.90 -4.01
C ALA A 226 -2.57 -36.58 -4.38
N ASP A 227 -2.44 -37.05 -5.62
CA ASP A 227 -1.38 -37.97 -6.06
C ASP A 227 -0.24 -37.29 -6.81
N LYS A 228 -0.37 -36.01 -7.16
CA LYS A 228 0.65 -35.28 -7.91
C LYS A 228 0.59 -33.77 -7.72
N ARG A 229 1.75 -33.14 -7.87
CA ARG A 229 1.86 -31.69 -8.00
C ARG A 229 1.44 -31.26 -9.41
N ILE A 230 0.70 -30.17 -9.47
CA ILE A 230 0.27 -29.53 -10.73
C ILE A 230 1.10 -28.26 -10.90
N LEU A 231 1.85 -28.18 -11.99
CA LEU A 231 2.57 -26.96 -12.36
C LEU A 231 1.61 -25.94 -12.97
N LEU A 232 1.97 -24.65 -12.92
CA LEU A 232 1.15 -23.56 -13.46
C LEU A 232 0.69 -23.84 -14.91
N ARG A 233 1.61 -24.33 -15.75
CA ARG A 233 1.36 -24.69 -17.16
C ARG A 233 0.36 -25.84 -17.34
N ASP A 234 0.20 -26.70 -16.34
CA ASP A 234 -0.66 -27.89 -16.38
C ASP A 234 -1.99 -27.68 -15.64
N THR A 235 -2.20 -26.51 -15.03
CA THR A 235 -3.35 -26.20 -14.16
C THR A 235 -4.68 -26.39 -14.86
N LEU A 236 -4.83 -25.85 -16.08
CA LEU A 236 -6.08 -25.94 -16.83
C LEU A 236 -6.40 -27.39 -17.24
N ALA A 237 -5.38 -28.16 -17.64
CA ALA A 237 -5.52 -29.57 -17.99
C ALA A 237 -5.77 -30.48 -16.77
N ALA A 238 -5.39 -30.02 -15.57
CA ALA A 238 -5.66 -30.70 -14.31
C ALA A 238 -7.00 -30.32 -13.68
N SER A 239 -7.62 -29.21 -14.13
CA SER A 239 -8.93 -28.75 -13.68
C SER A 239 -9.98 -29.87 -13.81
N GLY A 240 -10.74 -30.11 -12.74
CA GLY A 240 -11.80 -31.12 -12.72
C GLY A 240 -11.35 -32.57 -12.46
N ARG A 241 -10.08 -32.84 -12.14
CA ARG A 241 -9.63 -34.15 -11.64
C ARG A 241 -10.19 -34.42 -10.23
N ARG A 242 -10.51 -35.69 -9.98
CA ARG A 242 -11.66 -36.09 -9.13
C ARG A 242 -11.24 -36.85 -7.87
N GLY A 243 -10.86 -36.11 -6.83
CA GLY A 243 -10.97 -36.55 -5.44
C GLY A 243 -11.62 -35.42 -4.64
N VAL A 244 -12.59 -35.72 -3.78
CA VAL A 244 -13.11 -34.72 -2.85
C VAL A 244 -12.22 -34.74 -1.62
N ILE A 245 -11.74 -33.59 -1.16
CA ILE A 245 -10.88 -33.54 0.03
C ILE A 245 -11.68 -33.97 1.27
N PRO A 246 -11.26 -35.04 1.98
CA PRO A 246 -11.96 -35.49 3.18
C PRO A 246 -11.67 -34.55 4.35
N VAL A 247 -12.56 -34.53 5.35
CA VAL A 247 -12.28 -33.82 6.62
C VAL A 247 -11.00 -34.39 7.26
N PRO A 248 -10.03 -33.55 7.67
CA PRO A 248 -8.82 -34.02 8.32
C PRO A 248 -9.17 -34.77 9.61
N LYS A 249 -8.55 -35.94 9.82
CA LYS A 249 -8.68 -36.65 11.10
C LYS A 249 -7.89 -35.87 12.17
N LYS A 250 -8.48 -35.67 13.36
CA LYS A 250 -7.76 -35.09 14.50
C LYS A 250 -6.49 -35.91 14.76
N ARG A 251 -5.34 -35.23 14.83
CA ARG A 251 -4.05 -35.88 15.06
C ARG A 251 -3.94 -36.46 16.47
N TYR A 252 -4.67 -35.88 17.44
CA TYR A 252 -4.75 -36.34 18.82
C TYR A 252 -6.20 -36.24 19.34
N PRO A 253 -6.98 -37.33 19.40
CA PRO A 253 -8.40 -37.27 19.74
C PRO A 253 -8.71 -36.95 21.21
N ASN A 254 -7.72 -37.07 22.11
CA ASN A 254 -7.91 -36.98 23.57
C ASN A 254 -7.15 -35.81 24.23
N HIS A 255 -6.65 -34.84 23.48
CA HIS A 255 -6.05 -33.62 24.03
C HIS A 255 -6.74 -32.41 23.39
N GLN A 256 -7.03 -31.38 24.19
CA GLN A 256 -7.31 -30.05 23.65
C GLN A 256 -6.00 -29.53 23.02
N SER A 257 -5.72 -29.98 21.80
CA SER A 257 -4.63 -29.44 20.99
C SER A 257 -5.12 -28.16 20.30
N SER A 258 -4.17 -27.36 19.81
CA SER A 258 -4.45 -26.24 18.91
C SER A 258 -5.26 -26.63 17.66
N ASP A 259 -5.45 -27.92 17.37
CA ASP A 259 -6.26 -28.41 16.26
C ASP A 259 -7.76 -28.08 16.44
N ASP A 260 -8.23 -27.88 17.67
CA ASP A 260 -9.61 -27.46 17.97
C ASP A 260 -9.87 -25.96 17.68
N LEU A 261 -8.81 -25.19 17.43
CA LEU A 261 -8.91 -23.75 17.11
C LEU A 261 -9.12 -23.48 15.62
N TRP A 262 -8.94 -24.48 14.76
CA TRP A 262 -9.07 -24.34 13.31
C TRP A 262 -10.46 -24.79 12.82
N PRO A 263 -11.12 -24.03 11.93
CA PRO A 263 -12.40 -24.45 11.38
C PRO A 263 -12.24 -25.73 10.55
N VAL A 264 -12.73 -26.85 11.06
CA VAL A 264 -12.72 -28.17 10.39
C VAL A 264 -13.59 -28.24 9.12
N LYS A 265 -14.32 -27.17 8.80
CA LYS A 265 -15.23 -27.10 7.64
C LYS A 265 -14.67 -26.29 6.47
N TYR A 266 -13.89 -25.25 6.76
CA TYR A 266 -13.39 -24.32 5.77
C TYR A 266 -11.95 -23.95 6.07
N GLN A 267 -11.08 -24.04 5.07
CA GLN A 267 -9.69 -23.60 5.17
C GLN A 267 -9.42 -22.58 4.08
N TRP A 268 -8.67 -21.53 4.41
CA TRP A 268 -8.05 -20.71 3.38
C TRP A 268 -7.08 -21.60 2.62
N LEU A 269 -7.08 -21.51 1.28
CA LEU A 269 -6.09 -22.25 0.49
C LEU A 269 -4.69 -21.74 0.89
N PRO A 270 -3.85 -22.56 1.52
CA PRO A 270 -2.46 -22.16 1.72
C PRO A 270 -1.82 -21.97 0.35
N CYS A 271 -1.06 -20.89 0.21
CA CYS A 271 -0.13 -20.71 -0.89
C CYS A 271 1.21 -21.24 -0.39
N ASP A 272 1.67 -22.38 -0.91
CA ASP A 272 3.07 -22.73 -0.75
C ASP A 272 3.85 -21.80 -1.71
N ILE A 273 4.80 -21.06 -1.15
CA ILE A 273 5.73 -20.23 -1.91
C ILE A 273 7.08 -20.94 -1.80
N ASP A 274 7.52 -21.57 -2.89
CA ASP A 274 8.92 -22.00 -3.03
C ASP A 274 9.66 -20.88 -3.77
N ILE A 275 10.71 -20.36 -3.13
CA ILE A 275 11.63 -19.39 -3.75
C ILE A 275 12.88 -20.17 -4.11
N GLU A 276 12.98 -20.64 -5.34
CA GLU A 276 14.23 -21.21 -5.86
C GLU A 276 15.18 -20.08 -6.32
N GLU A 277 16.48 -20.38 -6.38
CA GLU A 277 17.56 -19.42 -6.67
C GLU A 277 17.48 -18.75 -8.06
N ASP A 278 16.54 -19.16 -8.92
CA ASP A 278 16.35 -18.67 -10.28
C ASP A 278 15.25 -17.59 -10.44
N HIS A 279 14.61 -17.18 -9.33
CA HIS A 279 13.58 -16.14 -9.28
C HIS A 279 12.27 -16.45 -10.03
N GLU A 280 11.94 -17.72 -10.31
CA GLU A 280 10.60 -18.07 -10.81
C GLU A 280 9.59 -18.32 -9.68
N LEU A 281 8.41 -17.66 -9.76
CA LEU A 281 7.32 -17.82 -8.80
C LEU A 281 6.43 -19.01 -9.18
N HIS A 282 6.47 -20.08 -8.39
CA HIS A 282 5.56 -21.21 -8.50
C HIS A 282 4.45 -21.11 -7.44
N GLN A 283 3.22 -20.81 -7.86
CA GLN A 283 2.06 -20.87 -6.98
C GLN A 283 1.67 -22.34 -6.75
N GLN A 284 1.75 -22.79 -5.51
CA GLN A 284 1.51 -24.18 -5.14
C GLN A 284 0.31 -24.29 -4.19
N LEU A 285 -0.58 -25.23 -4.49
CA LEU A 285 -1.69 -25.64 -3.62
C LEU A 285 -1.20 -26.82 -2.77
N ALA A 286 -1.17 -26.66 -1.44
CA ALA A 286 -0.71 -27.69 -0.51
C ALA A 286 -1.63 -28.94 -0.52
N PRO A 287 -1.10 -30.13 -0.14
CA PRO A 287 -1.84 -31.41 -0.13
C PRO A 287 -2.99 -31.48 0.90
#